data_AF-A0A0S8L3E8-F1
#
_entry.id   AF-A0A0S8L3E8-F1
#
_cell.length_a   1.000
_cell.length_b   1.000
_cell.length_c   1.000
_cell.angle_alpha   90.00
_cell.angle_beta   90.00
_cell.angle_gamma   90.00
#
_symmetry.space_group_name_H-M   'P 1'
#
loop_
_entity.id
_entity.type
_entity.pdbx_description
1 polymer ?
#
loop_
_entity_poly.entity_id
_entity_poly.type
_entity_poly.pdbx_seq_one_letter_code
_entity_poly.pdbx_strand_id
1 'polypeptide(L)'
;MHTSASHVARLAVLVLLSVLFTGCASLFTPDCARFEEDRKQTDYTPRFDRSTAKTRKLAAEMRPLSRNVLAAAPVYRIEPETGPARRCTHFTLRKELYLQRSDRARTLIVEETREIFTEGGKRVATKVVNLSEQLANPGYYSAQELLPIPEATPAGKYRVVSRLTYRTKPKAKPALLARATLDFEVPPKKTR
;
A
#
# COMPACT_ATOMS: atom_id res chain seq x y z
N MET A 1 -5.14 -30.44 -75.91
CA MET A 1 -5.62 -31.03 -74.63
C MET A 1 -4.49 -30.92 -73.61
N HIS A 2 -4.86 -30.62 -72.35
CA HIS A 2 -4.04 -30.43 -71.12
C HIS A 2 -3.34 -29.06 -70.93
N THR A 3 -3.83 -28.14 -70.08
CA THR A 3 -3.79 -28.01 -68.58
C THR A 3 -2.36 -27.89 -68.04
N SER A 4 -1.93 -27.04 -67.10
CA SER A 4 -2.55 -26.32 -65.97
C SER A 4 -1.54 -25.24 -65.51
N ALA A 5 -1.91 -23.99 -65.28
CA ALA A 5 -2.33 -23.46 -63.97
C ALA A 5 -1.38 -23.82 -62.81
N SER A 6 -0.19 -23.21 -62.74
CA SER A 6 0.79 -23.51 -61.65
C SER A 6 1.49 -22.28 -61.04
N HIS A 7 1.16 -21.05 -61.44
CA HIS A 7 1.87 -19.86 -60.93
C HIS A 7 1.04 -18.86 -60.11
N VAL A 8 -0.29 -18.98 -60.09
CA VAL A 8 -1.15 -18.03 -59.36
C VAL A 8 -1.25 -18.35 -57.86
N ALA A 9 -0.97 -19.60 -57.46
CA ALA A 9 -1.18 -20.05 -56.07
C ALA A 9 -0.07 -19.64 -55.09
N ARG A 10 1.12 -19.23 -55.55
CA ARG A 10 2.26 -18.94 -54.65
C ARG A 10 2.37 -17.48 -54.20
N LEU A 11 1.71 -16.54 -54.87
CA LEU A 11 1.71 -15.12 -54.49
C LEU A 11 0.59 -14.74 -53.51
N ALA A 12 -0.48 -15.53 -53.41
CA ALA A 12 -1.59 -15.25 -52.50
C ALA A 12 -1.28 -15.58 -51.02
N VAL A 13 -0.31 -16.45 -50.76
CA VAL A 13 0.03 -16.89 -49.38
C VAL A 13 0.87 -15.86 -48.63
N LEU A 14 1.64 -15.02 -49.33
CA LEU A 14 2.51 -14.02 -48.70
C LEU A 14 1.78 -12.72 -48.32
N VAL A 15 0.62 -12.43 -48.92
CA VAL A 15 -0.20 -11.26 -48.56
C VAL A 15 -1.15 -11.57 -47.40
N LEU A 16 -1.52 -12.84 -47.19
CA LEU A 16 -2.39 -13.22 -46.07
C LEU A 16 -1.68 -13.28 -44.71
N LEU A 17 -0.34 -13.32 -44.67
CA LEU A 17 0.42 -13.40 -43.41
C LEU A 17 0.76 -12.05 -42.76
N SER A 18 0.59 -10.93 -43.47
CA SER A 18 0.90 -9.59 -42.95
C SER A 18 -0.26 -8.91 -42.19
N VAL A 19 -1.46 -9.50 -42.21
CA VAL A 19 -2.66 -8.92 -41.56
C VAL A 19 -2.88 -9.44 -40.13
N LEU A 20 -2.11 -10.43 -39.66
CA LEU A 20 -2.30 -11.03 -38.33
C LEU A 20 -1.44 -10.39 -37.21
N PHE A 21 -0.65 -9.34 -37.52
CA PHE A 21 0.16 -8.63 -36.53
C PHE A 21 -0.35 -7.22 -36.17
N THR A 22 -1.57 -6.85 -36.57
CA THR A 22 -2.31 -5.77 -35.88
C THR A 22 -2.93 -6.34 -34.59
N GLY A 23 -2.07 -6.83 -33.69
CA GLY A 23 -2.47 -7.07 -32.32
C GLY A 23 -2.96 -5.75 -31.75
N CYS A 24 -4.21 -5.70 -31.31
CA CYS A 24 -4.79 -4.59 -30.59
C CYS A 24 -3.87 -4.24 -29.41
N ALA A 25 -3.00 -3.24 -29.60
CA ALA A 25 -2.39 -2.52 -28.52
C ALA A 25 -3.52 -1.75 -27.85
N SER A 26 -4.29 -2.44 -27.00
CA SER A 26 -5.21 -1.83 -26.07
C SER A 26 -4.37 -0.89 -25.22
N LEU A 27 -4.36 0.39 -25.60
CA LEU A 27 -3.88 1.47 -24.78
C LEU A 27 -4.74 1.42 -23.52
N PHE A 28 -4.23 0.75 -22.48
CA PHE A 28 -4.83 0.73 -21.15
C PHE A 28 -4.83 2.16 -20.62
N THR A 29 -5.84 2.94 -20.98
CA THR A 29 -6.21 4.14 -20.24
C THR A 29 -6.81 3.64 -18.93
N PRO A 30 -6.27 4.02 -17.75
CA PRO A 30 -6.90 3.72 -16.48
C PRO A 30 -8.35 4.18 -16.55
N ASP A 31 -9.29 3.24 -16.41
CA ASP A 31 -10.71 3.57 -16.36
C ASP A 31 -11.01 4.20 -15.00
N CYS A 32 -10.94 5.53 -14.96
CA CYS A 32 -11.20 6.29 -13.75
C CYS A 32 -12.61 6.05 -13.22
N ALA A 33 -13.60 5.79 -14.07
CA ALA A 33 -14.97 5.50 -13.62
C ALA A 33 -15.02 4.17 -12.86
N ARG A 34 -14.37 3.13 -13.40
CA ARG A 34 -14.23 1.85 -12.70
C ARG A 34 -13.45 1.97 -11.39
N PHE A 35 -12.33 2.70 -11.40
CA PHE A 35 -11.57 2.96 -10.17
C PHE A 35 -12.42 3.67 -9.10
N GLU A 36 -13.23 4.66 -9.48
CA GLU A 36 -14.10 5.38 -8.55
C GLU A 36 -15.20 4.49 -7.97
N GLU A 37 -15.64 3.44 -8.68
CA GLU A 37 -16.57 2.46 -8.13
C GLU A 37 -15.85 1.46 -7.21
N ASP A 38 -14.77 0.86 -7.70
CA ASP A 38 -13.95 -0.08 -6.92
C ASP A 38 -13.51 0.56 -5.60
N ARG A 39 -13.10 1.84 -5.63
CA ARG A 39 -12.57 2.49 -4.44
C ARG A 39 -13.60 2.68 -3.32
N LYS A 40 -14.91 2.71 -3.62
CA LYS A 40 -15.98 2.82 -2.63
C LYS A 40 -16.18 1.50 -1.87
N GLN A 41 -15.91 0.39 -2.53
CA GLN A 41 -16.13 -0.95 -2.00
C GLN A 41 -14.87 -1.53 -1.33
N THR A 42 -13.68 -1.00 -1.65
CA THR A 42 -12.41 -1.44 -1.07
C THR A 42 -12.26 -1.05 0.40
N ASP A 43 -12.01 -2.04 1.26
CA ASP A 43 -11.57 -1.81 2.64
C ASP A 43 -10.08 -1.46 2.68
N TYR A 44 -9.77 -0.19 2.97
CA TYR A 44 -8.40 0.30 3.13
C TYR A 44 -7.81 0.07 4.53
N THR A 45 -8.28 -0.95 5.24
CA THR A 45 -7.77 -1.31 6.57
C THR A 45 -6.59 -2.26 6.39
N PRO A 46 -5.39 -1.92 6.91
CA PRO A 46 -4.24 -2.80 6.75
C PRO A 46 -4.49 -4.11 7.51
N ARG A 47 -4.08 -5.21 6.89
CA ARG A 47 -4.08 -6.55 7.50
C ARG A 47 -2.64 -6.95 7.78
N PHE A 48 -2.30 -7.03 9.06
CA PHE A 48 -0.95 -7.35 9.52
C PHE A 48 -0.77 -8.86 9.70
N ASP A 49 0.16 -9.41 8.95
CA ASP A 49 0.61 -10.79 9.08
C ASP A 49 1.82 -10.87 10.00
N ARG A 50 1.77 -11.80 10.96
CA ARG A 50 2.85 -12.02 11.92
C ARG A 50 3.89 -12.99 11.36
N SER A 51 5.17 -12.61 11.39
CA SER A 51 6.28 -13.49 11.01
C SER A 51 7.04 -14.01 12.22
N THR A 52 6.97 -15.31 12.47
CA THR A 52 7.70 -15.95 13.59
C THR A 52 9.22 -15.93 13.38
N ALA A 53 9.69 -16.10 12.14
CA ALA A 53 11.12 -16.06 11.81
C ALA A 53 11.73 -14.67 12.08
N LYS A 54 11.14 -13.61 11.53
CA LYS A 54 11.59 -12.24 11.79
C LYS A 54 11.41 -11.82 13.25
N THR A 55 10.36 -12.33 13.92
CA THR A 55 10.17 -12.13 15.37
C THR A 55 11.36 -12.67 16.16
N ARG A 56 11.77 -13.92 15.94
CA ARG A 56 12.91 -14.52 16.65
C ARG A 56 14.20 -13.76 16.40
N LYS A 57 14.45 -13.38 15.15
CA LYS A 57 15.64 -12.60 14.77
C LYS A 57 15.69 -11.26 15.53
N LEU A 58 14.63 -10.45 15.44
CA LEU A 58 14.59 -9.15 16.11
C LEU A 58 14.55 -9.27 17.63
N ALA A 59 13.92 -10.31 18.18
CA ALA A 59 13.94 -10.55 19.63
C ALA A 59 15.36 -10.79 20.16
N ALA A 60 16.25 -11.39 19.38
CA ALA A 60 17.66 -11.58 19.76
C ALA A 60 18.50 -10.29 19.66
N GLU A 61 18.13 -9.37 18.77
CA GLU A 61 18.87 -8.13 18.51
C GLU A 61 18.40 -6.95 19.39
N MET A 62 17.15 -6.97 19.83
CA MET A 62 16.51 -5.84 20.50
C MET A 62 16.68 -5.88 22.01
N ARG A 63 16.91 -4.70 22.61
CA ARG A 63 16.89 -4.55 24.07
C ARG A 63 15.48 -4.83 24.61
N PRO A 64 15.35 -5.53 25.76
CA PRO A 64 14.06 -5.68 26.43
C PRO A 64 13.45 -4.34 26.83
N LEU A 65 12.12 -4.33 27.01
CA LEU A 65 11.41 -3.17 27.54
C LEU A 65 11.91 -2.82 28.94
N SER A 66 12.02 -1.52 29.22
CA SER A 66 12.33 -1.06 30.58
C SER A 66 11.16 -1.34 31.53
N ARG A 67 11.45 -1.43 32.84
CA ARG A 67 10.49 -1.82 33.88
C ARG A 67 9.22 -0.97 33.97
N ASN A 68 9.15 0.21 33.37
CA ASN A 68 7.95 1.08 33.42
C ASN A 68 7.28 1.28 32.06
N VAL A 69 7.79 0.66 31.00
CA VAL A 69 7.21 0.74 29.66
C VAL A 69 6.28 -0.45 29.42
N LEU A 70 5.06 -0.16 28.97
CA LEU A 70 4.05 -1.19 28.70
C LEU A 70 4.16 -1.79 27.30
N ALA A 71 4.55 -0.97 26.32
CA ALA A 71 4.80 -1.39 24.96
C ALA A 71 5.76 -0.44 24.25
N ALA A 72 6.48 -0.95 23.26
CA ALA A 72 7.27 -0.15 22.34
C ALA A 72 7.21 -0.77 20.94
N ALA A 73 7.37 0.05 19.92
CA ALA A 73 7.53 -0.40 18.55
C ALA A 73 8.85 0.13 17.98
N PRO A 74 10.01 -0.45 18.36
CA PRO A 74 11.32 0.06 17.94
C PRO A 74 11.54 -0.06 16.43
N VAL A 75 10.78 -0.92 15.74
CA VAL A 75 10.70 -0.92 14.28
C VAL A 75 9.28 -0.51 13.91
N TYR A 76 9.14 0.61 13.19
CA TYR A 76 7.92 0.96 12.48
C TYR A 76 8.28 1.70 11.21
N ARG A 77 8.03 1.08 10.05
CA ARG A 77 8.43 1.57 8.73
C ARG A 77 7.26 1.54 7.78
N ILE A 78 7.25 2.50 6.86
CA ILE A 78 6.32 2.55 5.73
C ILE A 78 7.15 2.84 4.50
N GLU A 79 6.98 2.01 3.48
CA GLU A 79 7.73 2.07 2.24
C GLU A 79 6.77 1.92 1.06
N PRO A 80 7.05 2.50 -0.10
CA PRO A 80 6.29 2.21 -1.31
C PRO A 80 6.60 0.79 -1.76
N GLU A 81 5.57 0.02 -2.09
CA GLU A 81 5.76 -1.33 -2.62
C GLU A 81 5.94 -1.34 -4.13
N THR A 82 5.18 -0.49 -4.82
CA THR A 82 5.19 -0.40 -6.28
C THR A 82 5.57 1.01 -6.71
N GLY A 83 5.72 1.19 -8.03
CA GLY A 83 6.18 2.44 -8.67
C GLY A 83 5.36 3.70 -8.36
N PRO A 84 5.52 4.78 -9.15
CA PRO A 84 5.02 6.10 -8.78
C PRO A 84 3.49 6.10 -8.58
N ALA A 85 3.01 6.93 -7.64
CA ALA A 85 1.58 7.09 -7.42
C ALA A 85 0.92 7.68 -8.67
N ARG A 86 -0.06 6.97 -9.23
CA ARG A 86 -0.81 7.40 -10.43
C ARG A 86 -2.25 7.69 -10.07
N ARG A 87 -2.84 8.69 -10.71
CA ARG A 87 -4.26 8.95 -10.59
C ARG A 87 -5.07 7.77 -11.13
N CYS A 88 -6.27 7.58 -10.58
CA CYS A 88 -7.17 6.49 -10.88
C CYS A 88 -6.56 5.11 -10.58
N THR A 89 -5.71 5.03 -9.55
CA THR A 89 -5.08 3.79 -9.09
C THR A 89 -4.93 3.79 -7.58
N HIS A 90 -4.54 2.63 -7.04
CA HIS A 90 -4.09 2.50 -5.66
C HIS A 90 -2.57 2.53 -5.60
N PHE A 91 -2.05 3.42 -4.76
CA PHE A 91 -0.64 3.42 -4.38
C PHE A 91 -0.46 2.44 -3.21
N THR A 92 0.36 1.41 -3.41
CA THR A 92 0.54 0.36 -2.40
C THR A 92 1.68 0.70 -1.45
N LEU A 93 1.37 0.68 -0.16
CA LEU A 93 2.29 0.90 0.95
C LEU A 93 2.60 -0.43 1.62
N ARG A 94 3.88 -0.73 1.80
CA ARG A 94 4.36 -1.81 2.66
C ARG A 94 4.64 -1.26 4.04
N LYS A 95 4.06 -1.88 5.06
CA LYS A 95 4.31 -1.57 6.47
C LYS A 95 5.07 -2.69 7.14
N GLU A 96 6.01 -2.31 7.99
CA GLU A 96 6.71 -3.25 8.87
C GLU A 96 6.68 -2.72 10.30
N LEU A 97 6.43 -3.61 11.25
CA LEU A 97 6.31 -3.29 12.67
C LEU A 97 6.98 -4.40 13.48
N TYR A 98 7.80 -4.05 14.46
CA TYR A 98 8.18 -4.97 15.54
C TYR A 98 7.63 -4.45 16.85
N LEU A 99 6.68 -5.17 17.44
CA LEU A 99 5.98 -4.81 18.66
C LEU A 99 6.57 -5.56 19.86
N GLN A 100 7.01 -4.81 20.86
CA GLN A 100 7.30 -5.34 22.19
C GLN A 100 6.15 -4.99 23.13
N ARG A 101 5.76 -5.94 24.00
CA ARG A 101 4.73 -5.75 25.04
C ARG A 101 5.26 -6.27 26.37
N SER A 102 4.98 -5.57 27.45
CA SER A 102 5.23 -6.06 28.81
C SER A 102 4.12 -7.00 29.22
N ASP A 103 4.44 -8.04 30.00
CA ASP A 103 3.43 -8.97 30.55
C ASP A 103 2.42 -8.27 31.48
N ARG A 104 2.77 -7.09 32.00
CA ARG A 104 1.84 -6.25 32.79
C ARG A 104 0.80 -5.55 31.93
N ALA A 105 1.02 -5.45 30.62
CA ALA A 105 0.10 -4.82 29.68
C ALA A 105 -1.01 -5.80 29.27
N ARG A 106 -1.88 -6.14 30.24
CA ARG A 106 -2.99 -7.09 30.07
C ARG A 106 -3.91 -6.72 28.91
N THR A 107 -4.18 -5.42 28.76
CA THR A 107 -4.98 -4.87 27.66
C THR A 107 -4.26 -3.68 27.05
N LEU A 108 -4.05 -3.72 25.74
CA LEU A 108 -3.62 -2.57 24.95
C LEU A 108 -4.62 -2.38 23.82
N ILE A 109 -5.23 -1.21 23.78
CA ILE A 109 -5.98 -0.73 22.64
C ILE A 109 -4.96 -0.04 21.75
N VAL A 110 -4.66 -0.63 20.59
CA VAL A 110 -3.69 -0.10 19.63
C VAL A 110 -4.45 0.54 18.48
N GLU A 111 -4.14 1.80 18.19
CA GLU A 111 -4.75 2.57 17.10
C GLU A 111 -3.67 3.09 16.16
N GLU A 112 -3.89 2.95 14.85
CA GLU A 112 -3.15 3.68 13.83
C GLU A 112 -3.95 4.92 13.42
N THR A 113 -3.34 6.09 13.53
CA THR A 113 -3.82 7.31 12.87
C THR A 113 -2.92 7.62 11.69
N ARG A 114 -3.49 7.62 10.49
CA ARG A 114 -2.83 8.02 9.25
C ARG A 114 -3.36 9.34 8.77
N GLU A 115 -2.45 10.21 8.41
CA GLU A 115 -2.73 11.52 7.85
C GLU A 115 -1.93 11.70 6.57
N ILE A 116 -2.53 12.37 5.59
CA ILE A 116 -1.88 12.69 4.32
C ILE A 116 -1.84 14.20 4.19
N PHE A 117 -0.66 14.72 3.87
CA PHE A 117 -0.41 16.14 3.71
C PHE A 117 0.09 16.44 2.29
N THR A 118 -0.23 17.61 1.77
CA THR A 118 0.46 18.17 0.59
C THR A 118 1.82 18.73 0.99
N GLU A 119 2.68 19.07 0.01
CA GLU A 119 3.97 19.75 0.23
C GLU A 119 3.84 21.03 1.08
N GLY A 120 2.76 21.80 0.90
CA GLY A 120 2.46 22.99 1.70
C GLY A 120 1.94 22.71 3.13
N GLY A 121 1.95 21.46 3.58
CA GLY A 121 1.53 21.09 4.94
C GLY A 121 0.01 21.01 5.15
N LYS A 122 -0.81 21.17 4.10
CA LYS A 122 -2.27 21.03 4.21
C LYS A 122 -2.63 19.55 4.34
N ARG A 123 -3.34 19.18 5.40
CA ARG A 123 -3.90 17.83 5.56
C ARG A 123 -5.06 17.63 4.58
N VAL A 124 -4.99 16.58 3.77
CA VAL A 124 -6.01 16.25 2.74
C VAL A 124 -6.81 14.99 3.07
N ALA A 125 -6.30 14.12 3.93
CA ALA A 125 -7.02 12.94 4.40
C ALA A 125 -6.56 12.50 5.78
N THR A 126 -7.47 11.88 6.53
CA THR A 126 -7.20 11.21 7.80
C THR A 126 -7.96 9.88 7.83
N LYS A 127 -7.30 8.81 8.29
CA LYS A 127 -7.93 7.53 8.61
C LYS A 127 -7.43 7.05 9.97
N VAL A 128 -8.35 6.59 10.83
CA VAL A 128 -8.03 5.98 12.12
C VAL A 128 -8.51 4.54 12.08
N VAL A 129 -7.66 3.61 12.54
CA VAL A 129 -7.94 2.17 12.54
C VAL A 129 -7.57 1.59 13.89
N ASN A 130 -8.47 0.78 14.46
CA ASN A 130 -8.15 -0.06 15.61
C ASN A 130 -7.45 -1.34 15.15
N LEU A 131 -6.23 -1.57 15.66
CA LEU A 131 -5.38 -2.71 15.32
C LEU A 131 -5.19 -3.67 16.50
N SER A 132 -5.97 -3.52 17.57
CA SER A 132 -5.76 -4.23 18.84
C SER A 132 -5.80 -5.74 18.69
N GLU A 133 -6.73 -6.26 17.89
CA GLU A 133 -6.87 -7.69 17.63
C GLU A 133 -5.70 -8.24 16.80
N GLN A 134 -5.32 -7.51 15.75
CA GLN A 134 -4.20 -7.90 14.87
C GLN A 134 -2.85 -7.87 15.62
N LEU A 135 -2.70 -6.93 16.57
CA LEU A 135 -1.48 -6.66 17.32
C LEU A 135 -1.58 -7.11 18.79
N ALA A 136 -2.35 -8.18 19.03
CA ALA A 136 -2.56 -8.74 20.37
C ALA A 136 -1.29 -9.28 21.02
N ASN A 137 -0.33 -9.76 20.22
CA ASN A 137 0.88 -10.42 20.68
C ASN A 137 2.15 -9.61 20.35
N PRO A 138 3.24 -9.76 21.12
CA PRO A 138 4.52 -9.22 20.71
C PRO A 138 5.06 -9.95 19.46
N GLY A 139 5.80 -9.24 18.63
CA GLY A 139 6.50 -9.82 17.49
C GLY A 139 6.58 -8.90 16.28
N TYR A 140 7.09 -9.45 15.19
CA TYR A 140 7.19 -8.79 13.91
C TYR A 140 5.92 -8.99 13.09
N TYR A 141 5.47 -7.91 12.47
CA TYR A 141 4.29 -7.81 11.64
C TYR A 141 4.62 -7.08 10.34
N SER A 142 3.98 -7.50 9.25
CA SER A 142 4.00 -6.76 7.99
C SER A 142 2.60 -6.69 7.39
N ALA A 143 2.30 -5.60 6.70
CA ALA A 143 1.04 -5.43 5.99
C ALA A 143 1.29 -4.76 4.65
N GLN A 144 0.46 -5.09 3.67
CA GLN A 144 0.25 -4.25 2.50
C GLN A 144 -0.98 -3.39 2.72
N GLU A 145 -0.94 -2.19 2.17
CA GLU A 145 -2.02 -1.25 2.27
C GLU A 145 -2.21 -0.46 0.99
N LEU A 146 -3.45 -0.35 0.56
CA LEU A 146 -3.82 0.46 -0.58
C LEU A 146 -4.13 1.89 -0.13
N LEU A 147 -3.55 2.85 -0.85
CA LEU A 147 -3.89 4.26 -0.76
C LEU A 147 -4.55 4.72 -2.07
N PRO A 148 -5.86 5.03 -2.09
CA PRO A 148 -6.51 5.45 -3.32
C PRO A 148 -6.03 6.84 -3.75
N ILE A 149 -5.71 6.98 -5.04
CA ILE A 149 -5.36 8.26 -5.68
C ILE A 149 -6.42 8.59 -6.74
N PRO A 150 -7.50 9.33 -6.39
CA PRO A 150 -8.56 9.74 -7.31
C PRO A 150 -8.10 10.54 -8.53
N GLU A 151 -8.97 10.64 -9.54
CA GLU A 151 -8.69 11.46 -10.73
C GLU A 151 -8.42 12.94 -10.38
N ALA A 152 -9.18 13.44 -9.40
CA ALA A 152 -9.11 14.83 -8.96
C ALA A 152 -7.87 15.14 -8.10
N THR A 153 -7.03 14.16 -7.76
CA THR A 153 -5.82 14.39 -6.96
C THR A 153 -4.86 15.31 -7.72
N PRO A 154 -4.53 16.50 -7.16
CA PRO A 154 -3.58 17.41 -7.80
C PRO A 154 -2.19 16.76 -7.97
N ALA A 155 -1.46 17.18 -9.00
CA ALA A 155 -0.06 16.82 -9.11
C ALA A 155 0.77 17.50 -8.01
N GLY A 156 1.87 16.88 -7.62
CA GLY A 156 2.80 17.41 -6.62
C GLY A 156 3.20 16.38 -5.58
N LYS A 157 3.94 16.85 -4.57
CA LYS A 157 4.44 16.01 -3.49
C LYS A 157 3.45 15.92 -2.33
N TYR A 158 3.42 14.72 -1.76
CA TYR A 158 2.58 14.36 -0.64
C TYR A 158 3.40 13.63 0.41
N ARG A 159 2.92 13.70 1.65
CA ARG A 159 3.51 13.03 2.80
C ARG A 159 2.45 12.24 3.53
N VAL A 160 2.66 10.94 3.64
CA VAL A 160 1.91 10.07 4.56
C VAL A 160 2.60 10.11 5.91
N VAL A 161 1.88 10.48 6.96
CA VAL A 161 2.32 10.35 8.34
C VAL A 161 1.43 9.33 9.03
N SER A 162 2.03 8.24 9.50
CA SER A 162 1.33 7.24 10.30
C SER A 162 1.85 7.25 11.73
N ARG A 163 0.92 7.27 12.69
CA ARG A 163 1.21 7.21 14.12
C ARG A 163 0.51 6.01 14.71
N LEU A 164 1.29 5.11 15.30
CA LEU A 164 0.77 4.06 16.17
C LEU A 164 0.70 4.61 17.58
N THR A 165 -0.46 4.49 18.19
CA THR A 165 -0.69 4.86 19.59
C THR A 165 -1.27 3.69 20.35
N TYR A 166 -1.13 3.70 21.67
CA TYR A 166 -1.79 2.74 22.53
C TYR A 166 -2.47 3.40 23.72
N ARG A 167 -3.50 2.72 24.24
CA ARG A 167 -4.19 3.04 25.50
C ARG A 167 -4.38 1.76 26.31
N THR A 168 -4.43 1.86 27.63
CA THR A 168 -4.72 0.72 28.51
C THR A 168 -6.21 0.53 28.79
N LYS A 169 -7.03 1.56 28.52
CA LYS A 169 -8.49 1.57 28.63
C LYS A 169 -9.08 2.62 27.67
N PRO A 170 -10.36 2.50 27.24
CA PRO A 170 -10.92 3.35 26.17
C PRO A 170 -10.78 4.87 26.41
N LYS A 171 -10.97 5.31 27.66
CA LYS A 171 -10.91 6.73 28.06
C LYS A 171 -9.51 7.21 28.47
N ALA A 172 -8.48 6.37 28.45
CA ALA A 172 -7.13 6.80 28.79
C ALA A 172 -6.52 7.69 27.70
N LYS A 173 -5.62 8.60 28.08
CA LYS A 173 -4.85 9.39 27.11
C LYS A 173 -3.99 8.45 26.25
N PRO A 174 -4.02 8.57 24.92
CA PRO A 174 -3.16 7.77 24.05
C PRO A 174 -1.68 8.12 24.27
N ALA A 175 -0.86 7.08 24.37
CA ALA A 175 0.59 7.18 24.34
C ALA A 175 1.09 6.84 22.92
N LEU A 176 2.09 7.58 22.44
CA LEU A 176 2.71 7.27 21.15
C LEU A 176 3.54 5.99 21.28
N LEU A 177 3.30 5.04 20.38
CA LEU A 177 4.08 3.81 20.29
C LEU A 177 5.21 3.95 19.27
N ALA A 178 4.88 4.47 18.09
CA ALA A 178 5.83 4.78 17.04
C ALA A 178 5.22 5.73 15.99
N ARG A 179 6.08 6.31 15.16
CA ARG A 179 5.70 7.14 14.02
C ARG A 179 6.55 6.77 12.81
N ALA A 180 5.92 6.69 11.64
CA ALA A 180 6.59 6.53 10.36
C ALA A 180 6.07 7.59 9.39
N THR A 181 6.93 7.98 8.45
CA THR A 181 6.62 8.96 7.41
C THR A 181 7.09 8.41 6.08
N LEU A 182 6.30 8.64 5.02
CA LEU A 182 6.66 8.35 3.64
C LEU A 182 6.28 9.54 2.77
N ASP A 183 7.23 9.98 1.94
CA ASP A 183 6.97 10.99 0.91
C ASP A 183 6.73 10.29 -0.43
N PHE A 184 5.77 10.79 -1.21
CA PHE A 184 5.47 10.30 -2.55
C PHE A 184 5.02 11.45 -3.46
N GLU A 185 5.05 11.23 -4.78
CA GLU A 185 4.67 12.25 -5.76
C GLU A 185 3.57 11.73 -6.69
N VAL A 186 2.59 12.58 -6.96
CA VAL A 186 1.60 12.37 -8.01
C VAL A 186 2.03 13.19 -9.22
N PRO A 187 2.34 12.57 -10.37
CA PRO A 187 2.85 13.28 -11.54
C PRO A 187 1.77 14.19 -12.16
N PRO A 188 2.18 15.18 -12.99
CA PRO A 188 1.26 15.96 -13.80
C PRO A 188 0.41 15.06 -14.70
N LYS A 189 -0.86 15.47 -14.93
CA LYS A 189 -1.71 14.80 -15.93
C LYS A 189 -1.01 14.98 -17.27
N LYS A 190 -0.74 13.88 -17.99
CA LYS A 190 -0.26 13.97 -19.36
C LYS A 190 -1.39 14.60 -20.19
N THR A 191 -1.25 15.86 -20.56
CA THR A 191 -2.03 16.48 -21.63
C THR A 191 -1.59 15.82 -22.93
N ARG A 192 -2.52 15.14 -23.59
CA ARG A 192 -2.35 14.69 -24.98
C ARG A 192 -2.70 15.83 -25.92
#